data_AF-A0A7V2W2G9-F1
#
_entry.id   AF-A0A7V2W2G9-F1
#
_cell.length_a   1.000
_cell.length_b   1.000
_cell.length_c   1.000
_cell.angle_alpha   90.00
_cell.angle_beta   90.00
_cell.angle_gamma   90.00
#
_symmetry.space_group_name_H-M   'P 1'
#
loop_
_entity.id
_entity.type
_entity.pdbx_description
1 polymer ?
#
loop_
_entity_poly.entity_id
_entity_poly.type
_entity_poly.pdbx_seq_one_letter_code
_entity_poly.pdbx_strand_id
1 'polypeptide(L)'
;MDIVAVIVIAAVAAIFVVILFHHAIRIKFERQFQEWCDEKIEEWEAETEQARKAAISQSRAVLGGKFTEQMVPYFPDFRYDPTEARFIGSPVDMIVFPGLSHGDPEEIVILEVKTGPSSQLTAAQKKIRQLIEEGMVRWDEIHRISEAEVEGEDEQVG
;
A
#
# COMPACT_ATOMS: atom_id res chain seq x y z
N MET A 1 39.84 -56.53 -50.76
CA MET A 1 39.13 -56.23 -49.51
C MET A 1 37.87 -57.06 -49.48
N ASP A 2 37.65 -57.80 -48.41
CA ASP A 2 36.47 -58.64 -48.27
C ASP A 2 35.23 -57.75 -48.12
N ILE A 3 34.16 -58.06 -48.85
CA ILE A 3 32.90 -57.29 -48.86
C ILE A 3 32.38 -57.04 -47.44
N VAL A 4 32.60 -58.00 -46.54
CA VAL A 4 32.23 -57.91 -45.12
C VAL A 4 32.95 -56.75 -44.41
N ALA A 5 34.24 -56.54 -44.66
CA ALA A 5 35.00 -55.45 -44.04
C ALA A 5 34.48 -54.07 -44.48
N VAL A 6 34.08 -53.94 -45.75
CA VAL A 6 33.51 -52.70 -46.29
C VAL A 6 32.16 -52.38 -45.63
N ILE A 7 31.30 -53.38 -45.43
CA ILE A 7 29.99 -53.21 -44.78
C ILE A 7 30.16 -52.77 -43.31
N VAL A 8 31.10 -53.39 -42.58
CA VAL A 8 31.35 -53.05 -41.17
C VAL A 8 31.85 -51.61 -41.03
N ILE A 9 32.78 -51.17 -41.89
CA ILE A 9 33.28 -49.79 -41.87
C ILE A 9 32.16 -48.79 -42.17
N ALA A 10 31.30 -49.09 -43.15
CA ALA A 10 30.16 -48.23 -43.48
C ALA A 10 29.16 -48.10 -42.32
N ALA A 11 28.88 -49.20 -41.61
CA ALA A 11 28.00 -49.19 -40.45
C ALA A 11 28.56 -48.36 -39.28
N VAL A 12 29.86 -48.50 -38.98
CA VAL A 12 30.53 -47.71 -37.94
C VAL A 12 30.55 -46.23 -38.29
N ALA A 13 30.83 -45.90 -39.56
CA ALA A 13 30.79 -44.52 -40.04
C ALA A 13 29.39 -43.91 -39.92
N ALA A 14 28.33 -44.67 -40.23
CA ALA A 14 26.95 -44.21 -40.09
C ALA A 14 26.59 -43.92 -38.62
N ILE A 15 26.98 -44.80 -37.69
CA ILE A 15 26.78 -44.59 -36.25
C ILE A 15 27.51 -43.34 -35.78
N PHE A 16 28.75 -43.15 -36.23
CA PHE A 16 29.55 -41.97 -35.89
C PHE A 16 28.90 -40.67 -36.36
N VAL A 17 28.36 -40.64 -37.59
CA VAL A 17 27.61 -39.49 -38.12
C VAL A 17 26.37 -39.18 -37.27
N VAL A 18 25.62 -40.20 -36.85
CA VAL A 18 24.44 -40.00 -35.99
C VAL A 18 24.83 -39.43 -34.62
N ILE A 19 25.92 -39.91 -34.02
CA ILE A 19 26.43 -39.40 -32.74
C ILE A 19 26.87 -37.94 -32.87
N LEU A 20 27.62 -37.60 -33.93
CA LEU A 20 28.05 -36.22 -34.19
C LEU A 20 26.85 -35.29 -34.42
N PHE A 21 25.85 -35.76 -35.16
CA PHE A 21 24.62 -35.01 -35.40
C PHE A 21 23.83 -34.78 -34.11
N HIS A 22 23.70 -35.79 -33.25
CA HIS A 22 23.06 -35.64 -31.95
C HIS A 22 23.81 -34.64 -31.06
N HIS A 23 25.15 -34.71 -31.01
CA HIS A 23 25.96 -33.74 -30.26
C HIS A 23 25.79 -32.31 -30.80
N ALA A 24 25.77 -32.13 -32.12
CA ALA A 24 25.56 -30.84 -32.74
C ALA A 24 24.18 -30.25 -32.40
N ILE A 25 23.12 -31.07 -32.41
CA ILE A 25 21.77 -30.66 -32.00
C ILE A 25 21.75 -30.26 -30.53
N ARG A 26 22.39 -31.05 -29.65
CA ARG A 26 22.45 -30.77 -28.20
C ARG A 26 23.10 -29.42 -27.92
N ILE A 27 24.26 -29.17 -28.51
CA ILE A 27 25.00 -27.90 -28.34
C ILE A 27 24.18 -26.71 -28.87
N LYS A 28 23.54 -26.86 -30.03
CA LYS A 28 22.74 -25.78 -30.62
C LYS A 28 21.49 -25.47 -29.77
N PHE A 29 20.82 -26.50 -29.28
CA PHE A 29 19.65 -26.36 -28.43
C PHE A 29 19.99 -25.69 -27.09
N GLU A 30 21.07 -26.10 -26.45
CA GLU A 30 21.55 -25.50 -25.20
C GLU A 30 21.81 -23.99 -25.36
N ARG A 31 22.43 -23.58 -26.47
CA ARG A 31 22.70 -22.15 -26.70
C ARG A 31 21.43 -21.33 -26.93
N GLN A 32 20.50 -21.82 -27.76
CA GLN A 32 19.23 -21.13 -27.98
C GLN A 32 18.36 -21.07 -26.73
N PHE A 33 18.42 -22.13 -25.91
CA PHE A 33 17.72 -22.17 -24.63
C PHE A 33 18.30 -21.16 -23.64
N GLN A 34 19.63 -21.02 -23.58
CA GLN A 34 20.29 -19.99 -22.77
C GLN A 34 19.91 -18.58 -23.21
N GLU A 35 20.02 -18.28 -24.50
CA GLU A 35 19.62 -16.96 -25.05
C GLU A 35 18.16 -16.64 -24.71
N TRP A 36 17.25 -17.62 -24.82
CA TRP A 36 15.85 -17.45 -24.44
C TRP A 36 15.63 -17.24 -22.93
N CYS A 37 16.34 -17.98 -22.09
CA CYS A 37 16.28 -17.79 -20.64
C CYS A 37 16.82 -16.42 -20.23
N ASP A 38 17.93 -15.99 -20.80
CA ASP A 38 18.57 -14.71 -20.48
C ASP A 38 17.66 -13.54 -20.89
N GLU A 39 17.07 -13.58 -22.08
CA GLU A 39 16.07 -12.59 -22.53
C GLU A 39 14.88 -12.51 -21.57
N LYS A 40 14.37 -13.67 -21.12
CA LYS A 40 13.24 -13.72 -20.19
C LYS A 40 13.59 -13.23 -18.79
N ILE A 41 14.79 -13.52 -18.31
CA ILE A 41 15.28 -13.00 -17.03
C ILE A 41 15.40 -11.48 -17.12
N GLU A 42 15.97 -10.95 -18.19
CA GLU A 42 16.11 -9.50 -18.39
C GLU A 42 14.74 -8.80 -18.45
N GLU A 43 13.78 -9.38 -19.17
CA GLU A 43 12.40 -8.89 -19.23
C GLU A 43 11.73 -8.89 -17.84
N TRP A 44 11.82 -10.00 -17.10
CA TRP A 44 11.24 -10.10 -15.77
C TRP A 44 11.91 -9.17 -14.75
N GLU A 45 13.23 -8.99 -14.82
CA GLU A 45 13.95 -8.04 -13.99
C GLU A 45 13.52 -6.60 -14.29
N ALA A 46 13.36 -6.25 -15.57
CA ALA A 46 12.89 -4.93 -15.98
C ALA A 46 11.44 -4.67 -15.52
N GLU A 47 10.54 -5.62 -15.69
CA GLU A 47 9.15 -5.51 -15.22
C GLU A 47 9.08 -5.39 -13.69
N THR A 48 9.86 -6.20 -12.98
CA THR A 48 9.92 -6.18 -11.52
C THR A 48 10.44 -4.84 -11.02
N GLU A 49 11.49 -4.29 -11.64
CA GLU A 49 12.03 -2.98 -11.28
C GLU A 49 11.04 -1.85 -11.57
N GLN A 50 10.30 -1.92 -12.67
CA GLN A 50 9.23 -0.96 -12.97
C GLN A 50 8.10 -1.04 -11.94
N ALA A 51 7.61 -2.24 -11.63
CA ALA A 51 6.58 -2.47 -10.63
C ALA A 51 7.03 -1.97 -9.25
N ARG A 52 8.29 -2.23 -8.87
CA ARG A 52 8.90 -1.73 -7.64
C ARG A 52 8.92 -0.20 -7.59
N LYS A 53 9.40 0.46 -8.66
CA LYS A 53 9.42 1.93 -8.74
C LYS A 53 8.02 2.53 -8.64
N ALA A 54 7.05 1.95 -9.34
CA ALA A 54 5.65 2.37 -9.29
C ALA A 54 5.09 2.24 -7.87
N ALA A 55 5.30 1.10 -7.21
CA ALA A 55 4.85 0.85 -5.84
C ALA A 55 5.46 1.86 -4.85
N ILE A 56 6.76 2.15 -4.96
CA ILE A 56 7.43 3.15 -4.11
C ILE A 56 6.83 4.55 -4.35
N SER A 57 6.63 4.94 -5.60
CA SER A 57 6.05 6.25 -5.95
C SER A 57 4.64 6.40 -5.40
N GLN A 58 3.79 5.38 -5.59
CA GLN A 58 2.43 5.37 -5.07
C GLN A 58 2.42 5.41 -3.54
N SER A 59 3.27 4.62 -2.89
CA SER A 59 3.39 4.60 -1.44
C SER A 59 3.80 5.98 -0.89
N ARG A 60 4.79 6.63 -1.51
CA ARG A 60 5.21 7.99 -1.11
C ARG A 60 4.09 9.02 -1.28
N ALA A 61 3.34 8.96 -2.36
CA ALA A 61 2.21 9.86 -2.59
C ALA A 61 1.12 9.70 -1.51
N VAL A 62 0.74 8.45 -1.21
CA VAL A 62 -0.29 8.13 -0.22
C VAL A 62 0.19 8.46 1.20
N LEU A 63 1.40 8.03 1.58
CA LEU A 63 1.96 8.30 2.91
C LEU A 63 2.23 9.78 3.13
N GLY A 64 2.71 10.49 2.10
CA GLY A 64 2.92 11.94 2.15
C GLY A 64 1.63 12.70 2.38
N GLY A 65 0.54 12.32 1.71
CA GLY A 65 -0.79 12.89 1.95
C GLY A 65 -1.25 12.70 3.40
N LYS A 66 -1.23 11.45 3.89
CA LYS A 66 -1.62 11.12 5.27
C LYS A 66 -0.76 11.81 6.33
N PHE A 67 0.55 11.90 6.09
CA PHE A 67 1.45 12.61 6.98
C PHE A 67 1.14 14.10 7.01
N THR A 68 0.83 14.69 5.85
CA THR A 68 0.45 16.10 5.75
C THR A 68 -0.83 16.38 6.53
N GLU A 69 -1.85 15.53 6.41
CA GLU A 69 -3.11 15.63 7.17
C GLU A 69 -2.87 15.74 8.69
N GLN A 70 -1.92 14.97 9.23
CA GLN A 70 -1.59 15.00 10.67
C GLN A 70 -0.71 16.20 11.07
N MET A 71 0.09 16.72 10.14
CA MET A 71 1.03 17.81 10.41
C MET A 71 0.46 19.21 10.16
N VAL A 72 -0.76 19.30 9.60
CA VAL A 72 -1.44 20.58 9.32
C VAL A 72 -1.42 21.57 10.48
N PRO A 73 -1.59 21.19 11.76
CA PRO A 73 -1.52 22.13 12.87
C PRO A 73 -0.22 22.95 12.91
N TYR A 74 0.87 22.40 12.39
CA TYR A 74 2.19 23.04 12.42
C TYR A 74 2.49 23.84 11.14
N PHE A 75 1.54 23.93 10.20
CA PHE A 75 1.75 24.65 8.95
C PHE A 75 1.47 26.14 9.11
N PRO A 76 2.18 27.03 8.39
CA PRO A 76 2.03 28.48 8.52
C PRO A 76 0.61 29.01 8.27
N ASP A 77 -0.17 28.31 7.44
CA ASP A 77 -1.52 28.71 7.06
C ASP A 77 -2.61 28.20 8.03
N PHE A 78 -2.21 27.45 9.07
CA PHE A 78 -3.15 26.96 10.08
C PHE A 78 -3.62 28.12 10.96
N ARG A 79 -4.94 28.30 11.04
CA ARG A 79 -5.55 29.50 11.65
C ARG A 79 -5.82 29.39 13.15
N TYR A 80 -5.60 28.21 13.72
CA TYR A 80 -5.97 27.91 15.11
C TYR A 80 -4.73 27.56 15.95
N ASP A 81 -4.90 27.49 17.27
CA ASP A 81 -3.83 26.98 18.13
C ASP A 81 -3.62 25.47 17.87
N PRO A 82 -2.39 25.01 17.57
CA PRO A 82 -2.11 23.60 17.33
C PRO A 82 -2.46 22.68 18.51
N THR A 83 -2.40 23.19 19.74
CA THR A 83 -2.70 22.46 20.98
C THR A 83 -4.20 22.19 21.17
N GLU A 84 -5.05 22.94 20.47
CA GLU A 84 -6.51 22.85 20.50
C GLU A 84 -7.06 21.95 19.38
N ALA A 85 -6.20 21.43 18.51
CA ALA A 85 -6.58 20.54 17.42
C ALA A 85 -6.43 19.07 17.81
N ARG A 86 -7.38 18.22 17.39
CA ARG A 86 -7.38 16.76 17.59
C ARG A 86 -7.57 16.07 16.24
N PHE A 87 -6.61 15.24 15.88
CA PHE A 87 -6.71 14.41 14.68
C PHE A 87 -7.66 13.23 14.91
N ILE A 88 -8.52 12.96 13.93
CA ILE A 88 -9.47 11.85 13.88
C ILE A 88 -9.16 10.94 12.69
N GLY A 89 -9.00 11.52 11.50
CA GLY A 89 -8.82 10.79 10.24
C GLY A 89 -10.15 10.50 9.52
N SER A 90 -10.22 9.48 8.67
CA SER A 90 -11.41 9.23 7.84
C SER A 90 -12.69 9.01 8.68
N PRO A 91 -13.82 9.66 8.35
CA PRO A 91 -14.09 10.44 7.13
C PRO A 91 -13.81 11.95 7.20
N VAL A 92 -13.36 12.49 8.34
CA VAL A 92 -12.98 13.91 8.52
C VAL A 92 -11.74 14.06 9.38
N ASP A 93 -10.70 14.72 8.84
CA ASP A 93 -9.35 14.65 9.39
C ASP A 93 -9.20 15.13 10.84
N MET A 94 -9.83 16.25 11.21
CA MET A 94 -9.57 16.89 12.52
C MET A 94 -10.80 17.56 13.12
N ILE A 95 -10.80 17.69 14.45
CA ILE A 95 -11.67 18.62 15.18
C ILE A 95 -10.79 19.62 15.93
N VAL A 96 -11.14 20.90 15.85
CA VAL A 96 -10.47 21.98 16.58
C VAL A 96 -11.44 22.60 17.57
N PHE A 97 -10.94 22.96 18.75
CA PHE A 97 -11.70 23.57 19.83
C PHE A 97 -11.13 24.95 20.18
N PRO A 98 -11.38 25.99 19.36
CA PRO A 98 -10.90 27.34 19.63
C PRO A 98 -11.23 27.81 21.05
N GLY A 99 -10.24 28.31 21.78
CA GLY A 99 -10.39 28.82 23.15
C GLY A 99 -10.24 27.76 24.25
N LEU A 100 -10.09 26.48 23.88
CA LEU A 100 -9.88 25.38 24.83
C LEU A 100 -8.61 25.58 25.68
N SER A 101 -7.53 26.12 25.11
CA SER A 101 -6.27 26.39 25.81
C SER A 101 -6.41 27.47 26.89
N HIS A 102 -7.40 28.37 26.74
CA HIS A 102 -7.74 29.41 27.70
C HIS A 102 -8.83 28.99 28.69
N GLY A 103 -9.38 27.79 28.53
CA GLY A 103 -10.41 27.22 29.40
C GLY A 103 -11.84 27.65 29.05
N ASP A 104 -12.05 28.35 27.93
CA ASP A 104 -13.36 28.79 27.46
C ASP A 104 -13.52 28.44 25.97
N PRO A 105 -13.93 27.20 25.64
CA PRO A 105 -14.09 26.77 24.26
C PRO A 105 -15.28 27.49 23.59
N GLU A 106 -15.00 28.23 22.52
CA GLU A 106 -15.98 29.10 21.84
C GLU A 106 -16.79 28.37 20.76
N GLU A 107 -16.15 27.45 20.04
CA GLU A 107 -16.77 26.69 18.95
C GLU A 107 -16.14 25.30 18.78
N ILE A 108 -16.77 24.46 17.95
CA ILE A 108 -16.23 23.18 17.51
C ILE A 108 -16.09 23.22 15.99
N VAL A 109 -14.85 23.18 15.50
CA VAL A 109 -14.55 23.23 14.07
C VAL A 109 -14.21 21.83 13.58
N ILE A 110 -15.03 21.31 12.68
CA ILE A 110 -14.76 20.06 11.96
C ILE A 110 -13.97 20.42 10.69
N LEU A 111 -12.71 19.98 10.63
CA LEU A 111 -11.75 20.37 9.60
C LEU A 111 -11.36 19.18 8.73
N GLU A 112 -11.51 19.35 7.43
CA GLU A 112 -10.98 18.44 6.41
C GLU A 112 -9.78 19.09 5.74
N VAL A 113 -8.66 18.37 5.70
CA VAL A 113 -7.41 18.79 5.06
C VAL A 113 -7.39 18.27 3.63
N LYS A 114 -6.98 19.15 2.72
CA LYS A 114 -6.90 18.84 1.30
C LYS A 114 -5.51 19.15 0.78
N THR A 115 -4.81 18.11 0.32
CA THR A 115 -3.48 18.23 -0.27
C THR A 115 -3.59 18.28 -1.80
N GLY A 116 -3.38 19.47 -2.37
CA GLY A 116 -3.27 19.70 -3.82
C GLY A 116 -4.34 20.62 -4.42
N PRO A 117 -4.07 21.21 -5.60
CA PRO A 117 -4.90 22.26 -6.20
C PRO A 117 -6.27 21.80 -6.71
N SER A 118 -6.52 20.49 -6.82
CA SER A 118 -7.75 19.93 -7.42
C SER A 118 -8.47 18.92 -6.53
N SER A 119 -8.18 18.86 -5.23
CA SER A 119 -8.79 17.88 -4.34
C SER A 119 -10.18 18.32 -3.89
N GLN A 120 -11.20 17.61 -4.34
CA GLN A 120 -12.59 17.83 -3.92
C GLN A 120 -12.96 16.95 -2.72
N LEU A 121 -13.97 17.37 -1.97
CA LEU A 121 -14.60 16.52 -0.94
C LEU A 121 -15.19 15.26 -1.58
N THR A 122 -15.03 14.12 -0.92
CA THR A 122 -15.72 12.88 -1.30
C THR A 122 -17.23 13.02 -1.11
N ALA A 123 -18.02 12.12 -1.70
CA ALA A 123 -19.48 12.14 -1.50
C ALA A 123 -19.87 12.04 -0.01
N ALA A 124 -19.16 11.21 0.76
CA ALA A 124 -19.36 11.09 2.20
C ALA A 124 -19.03 12.40 2.93
N GLN A 125 -17.88 13.01 2.63
CA GLN A 125 -17.47 14.30 3.22
C GLN A 125 -18.43 15.43 2.88
N LYS A 126 -18.92 15.50 1.64
CA LYS A 126 -19.95 16.46 1.23
C LYS A 126 -21.22 16.29 2.06
N LYS A 127 -21.64 15.04 2.32
CA LYS A 127 -22.82 14.77 3.14
C LYS A 127 -22.61 15.14 4.61
N ILE A 128 -21.43 14.87 5.16
CA ILE A 128 -21.08 15.28 6.53
C ILE A 128 -21.10 16.81 6.65
N ARG A 129 -20.45 17.51 5.71
CA ARG A 129 -20.49 18.98 5.68
C ARG A 129 -21.92 19.52 5.67
N GLN A 130 -22.78 18.94 4.82
CA GLN A 130 -24.19 19.32 4.77
C GLN A 130 -24.90 19.11 6.12
N LEU A 131 -24.68 17.97 6.78
CA LEU A 131 -25.30 17.70 8.09
C LEU A 131 -24.85 18.73 9.15
N ILE A 132 -23.58 19.15 9.11
CA ILE A 132 -23.04 20.19 9.99
C ILE A 132 -23.68 21.55 9.68
N GLU A 133 -23.74 21.93 8.40
CA GLU A 133 -24.38 23.17 7.93
C GLU A 133 -25.88 23.23 8.28
N GLU A 134 -26.56 22.08 8.31
CA GLU A 134 -27.96 21.94 8.71
C GLU A 134 -28.14 21.87 10.25
N GLY A 135 -27.06 21.92 11.04
CA GLY A 135 -27.11 21.85 12.51
C GLY A 135 -27.45 20.46 13.07
N MET A 136 -27.31 19.41 12.26
CA MET A 136 -27.62 18.02 12.62
C MET A 136 -26.50 17.38 13.45
N VAL A 137 -26.02 18.09 14.48
CA VAL A 137 -24.96 17.67 15.40
C VAL A 137 -25.57 17.50 16.80
N ARG A 138 -25.28 16.37 17.45
CA ARG A 138 -25.83 16.03 18.77
C ARG A 138 -24.72 15.55 19.71
N TRP A 139 -24.82 15.95 20.97
CA TRP A 139 -24.03 15.40 22.06
C TRP A 139 -24.72 14.17 22.66
N ASP A 140 -23.97 13.08 22.86
CA ASP A 140 -24.47 11.81 23.38
C ASP A 140 -23.43 11.23 24.34
N GLU A 141 -23.86 10.84 25.55
CA GLU A 141 -22.98 10.35 26.61
C GLU A 141 -23.30 8.87 26.90
N ILE A 142 -22.28 8.02 26.85
CA ILE A 142 -22.41 6.61 27.19
C ILE A 142 -21.47 6.30 28.35
N HIS A 143 -22.05 5.98 29.51
CA HIS A 143 -21.29 5.53 30.66
C HIS A 143 -21.19 3.99 30.62
N ARG A 144 -19.96 3.48 30.46
CA ARG A 144 -19.69 2.06 30.70
C ARG A 144 -19.29 1.89 32.17
N ILE A 145 -20.13 1.21 32.94
CA ILE A 145 -19.77 0.74 34.27
C ILE A 145 -18.73 -0.37 34.09
N SER A 146 -17.60 -0.28 34.80
CA SER A 146 -16.59 -1.34 34.81
C SER A 146 -17.03 -2.45 35.78
N GLU A 147 -16.81 -3.71 35.42
CA GLU A 147 -17.20 -4.90 36.22
C GLU A 147 -16.67 -4.90 37.67
N ALA A 148 -15.64 -4.09 37.97
CA ALA A 148 -15.06 -3.95 39.30
C ALA A 148 -15.96 -3.27 40.35
N GLU A 149 -17.03 -2.57 39.95
CA GLU A 149 -17.98 -1.95 40.90
C GLU A 149 -19.10 -2.90 41.33
N VAL A 150 -19.30 -4.01 40.61
CA VAL A 150 -20.37 -4.99 40.92
C VAL A 150 -19.97 -5.93 42.06
N GLU A 151 -18.68 -6.26 42.20
CA GLU A 151 -18.20 -7.14 43.29
C GLU A 151 -18.12 -6.44 44.66
N GLY A 152 -18.13 -5.11 44.70
CA GLY A 152 -18.04 -4.33 45.96
C GLY A 152 -19.35 -4.19 46.74
N GLU A 153 -20.50 -4.43 46.11
CA GLU A 153 -21.82 -4.35 46.75
C GLU A 153 -22.29 -5.69 47.34
N ASP A 154 -21.82 -6.82 46.80
CA ASP A 154 -22.18 -8.16 47.29
C ASP A 154 -21.42 -8.54 48.59
N GLU A 155 -20.30 -7.88 48.93
CA GLU A 155 -19.53 -8.14 50.17
C GLU A 155 -20.03 -7.37 51.41
N GLN A 156 -20.98 -6.44 51.28
CA GLN A 156 -21.56 -5.71 52.42
C GLN A 156 -22.92 -6.24 52.91
N VAL A 157 -23.42 -7.32 52.32
CA VAL A 157 -24.60 -8.04 52.81
C VAL A 157 -24.21 -9.47 53.20
N GLY A 158 -23.43 -9.59 54.27
CA GLY A 158 -23.03 -10.86 54.90
C GLY A 158 -22.96 -10.74 56.41
#